data_AF-A0A382DM25-F1
#
_entry.id   AF-A0A382DM25-F1
#
_cell.length_a   1.000
_cell.length_b   1.000
_cell.length_c   1.000
_cell.angle_alpha   90.00
_cell.angle_beta   90.00
_cell.angle_gamma   90.00
#
_symmetry.space_group_name_H-M   'P 1'
#
loop_
_entity.id
_entity.type
_entity.pdbx_description
1 polymer ?
#
loop_
_entity_poly.entity_id
_entity_poly.type
_entity_poly.pdbx_seq_one_letter_code
_entity_poly.pdbx_strand_id
1 'polypeptide(L)'
;FKLMVWTGKNSYPDPQKVFDARLEESTQEQILALEDHAIEAGLNEVNFEEFRSKILLLKSQNPLFSLQKFKQRVSPKLMPLVVGFELPVMDSVEDHLGLAAELGELITSGQLHALVCTEDDPESISACFAKILMQATRVRMFQADFISCPSCGRTFFDLQQTTNLIKQRTAHLTGIKIAVMGCVVNGPGEMADADYGYVGAGPGKIHLYHGQQCVERNISSQAAVERLIELIRSEGHWIDPVGASAA
;
A
#
# COMPACT_ATOMS: atom_id res chain seq x y z
N PHE A 1 4.13 -6.52 8.79
CA PHE A 1 4.16 -7.07 7.43
C PHE A 1 5.33 -6.44 6.69
N LYS A 2 6.08 -7.19 5.86
CA LYS A 2 7.30 -6.69 5.18
C LYS A 2 7.18 -6.69 3.65
N LEU A 3 7.83 -5.72 3.00
CA LEU A 3 8.06 -5.71 1.56
C LEU A 3 9.56 -5.97 1.33
N MET A 4 9.88 -7.05 0.63
CA MET A 4 11.25 -7.54 0.46
C MET A 4 11.59 -7.66 -1.02
N VAL A 5 12.88 -7.71 -1.33
CA VAL A 5 13.36 -7.92 -2.69
C VAL A 5 14.52 -8.90 -2.69
N TRP A 6 14.72 -9.63 -3.78
CA TRP A 6 15.97 -10.33 -4.01
C TRP A 6 17.09 -9.31 -4.29
N THR A 7 18.28 -9.50 -3.72
CA THR A 7 19.40 -8.56 -3.87
C THR A 7 19.73 -8.32 -5.34
N GLY A 8 19.59 -7.07 -5.79
CA GLY A 8 20.15 -6.61 -7.05
C GLY A 8 21.24 -5.56 -6.86
N LYS A 9 21.66 -4.96 -7.99
CA LYS A 9 22.83 -4.08 -8.10
C LYS A 9 22.55 -2.61 -7.71
N ASN A 10 21.31 -2.24 -7.39
CA ASN A 10 20.93 -0.84 -7.30
C ASN A 10 21.03 -0.28 -5.87
N SER A 11 21.40 0.99 -5.75
CA SER A 11 21.32 1.79 -4.51
C SER A 11 20.23 2.86 -4.68
N TYR A 12 19.30 2.96 -3.73
CA TYR A 12 18.15 3.87 -3.85
C TYR A 12 18.38 5.19 -3.09
N PRO A 13 18.15 6.35 -3.74
CA PRO A 13 18.34 7.66 -3.11
C PRO A 13 17.17 8.10 -2.21
N ASP A 14 15.97 7.52 -2.38
CA ASP A 14 14.76 7.86 -1.61
C ASP A 14 14.45 6.78 -0.56
N PRO A 15 14.63 7.05 0.75
CA PRO A 15 14.36 6.10 1.82
C PRO A 15 12.92 5.57 1.88
N GLN A 16 11.94 6.32 1.39
CA GLN A 16 10.53 5.92 1.41
C GLN A 16 10.19 4.92 0.30
N LYS A 17 11.02 4.86 -0.74
CA LYS A 17 10.84 3.93 -1.85
C LYS A 17 11.56 2.60 -1.63
N VAL A 18 12.29 2.40 -0.53
CA VAL A 18 13.15 1.22 -0.32
C VAL A 18 12.38 0.02 0.23
N PHE A 19 12.83 -1.18 -0.14
CA PHE A 19 12.41 -2.46 0.46
C PHE A 19 12.88 -2.58 1.92
N ASP A 20 12.14 -3.27 2.77
CA ASP A 20 12.50 -3.48 4.19
C ASP A 20 13.75 -4.33 4.37
N ALA A 21 13.97 -5.26 3.45
CA ALA A 21 15.07 -6.19 3.49
C ALA A 21 15.39 -6.66 2.07
N ARG A 22 16.66 -7.02 1.87
CA ARG A 22 17.13 -7.68 0.67
C ARG A 22 17.49 -9.13 0.99
N LEU A 23 17.08 -10.05 0.13
CA LEU A 23 17.33 -11.48 0.24
C LEU A 23 18.44 -11.87 -0.74
N GLU A 24 19.50 -12.50 -0.24
CA GLU A 24 20.58 -13.03 -1.09
C GLU A 24 20.36 -14.51 -1.38
N GLU A 25 20.79 -15.00 -2.55
CA GLU A 25 20.80 -16.45 -2.83
C GLU A 25 21.65 -17.24 -1.81
N SER A 26 22.66 -16.60 -1.22
CA SER A 26 23.49 -17.15 -0.13
C SER A 26 22.69 -17.43 1.16
N THR A 27 21.52 -16.80 1.34
CA THR A 27 20.64 -16.98 2.51
C THR A 27 19.70 -18.18 2.40
N GLN A 28 19.93 -19.11 1.45
CA GLN A 28 19.17 -20.35 1.30
C GLN A 28 18.99 -21.15 2.61
N GLU A 29 19.93 -21.07 3.55
CA GLU A 29 19.79 -21.73 4.85
C GLU A 29 18.62 -21.16 5.69
N GLN A 30 18.23 -19.90 5.46
CA GLN A 30 17.15 -19.21 6.17
C GLN A 30 15.84 -19.12 5.39
N ILE A 31 15.85 -19.42 4.10
CA ILE A 31 14.66 -19.35 3.23
C ILE A 31 14.35 -20.75 2.72
N LEU A 32 13.11 -21.17 2.91
CA LEU A 32 12.59 -22.37 2.28
C LEU A 32 11.57 -21.99 1.21
N ALA A 33 11.90 -22.22 -0.05
CA ALA A 33 10.97 -22.01 -1.17
C ALA A 33 10.05 -23.22 -1.35
N LEU A 34 8.75 -22.97 -1.52
CA LEU A 34 7.76 -23.97 -1.88
C LEU A 34 7.09 -23.59 -3.19
N GLU A 35 7.30 -24.43 -4.19
CA GLU A 35 6.65 -24.32 -5.49
C GLU A 35 5.38 -25.16 -5.56
N ASP A 36 4.46 -24.78 -6.46
CA ASP A 36 3.17 -25.45 -6.65
C ASP A 36 3.30 -26.97 -6.82
N HIS A 37 4.26 -27.43 -7.62
CA HIS A 37 4.47 -28.85 -7.87
C HIS A 37 4.82 -29.64 -6.59
N ALA A 38 5.63 -29.05 -5.70
CA ALA A 38 6.00 -29.66 -4.43
C ALA A 38 4.81 -29.67 -3.45
N ILE A 39 3.98 -28.64 -3.50
CA ILE A 39 2.71 -28.57 -2.75
C ILE A 39 1.72 -29.59 -3.29
N GLU A 40 1.71 -29.91 -4.57
CA GLU A 40 0.82 -30.91 -5.15
C GLU A 40 1.26 -32.36 -4.89
N ALA A 41 2.53 -32.68 -5.19
CA ALA A 41 3.10 -34.02 -5.11
C ALA A 41 3.26 -34.56 -3.68
N GLY A 42 3.12 -33.69 -2.67
CA GLY A 42 3.36 -34.03 -1.28
C GLY A 42 4.79 -33.67 -0.87
N LEU A 43 4.93 -32.99 0.27
CA LEU A 43 6.19 -32.53 0.84
C LEU A 43 6.97 -33.71 1.42
N ASN A 44 7.37 -34.66 0.58
CA ASN A 44 8.07 -35.86 1.05
C ASN A 44 9.55 -35.59 1.38
N GLU A 45 10.10 -34.46 0.95
CA GLU A 45 11.53 -34.13 1.14
C GLU A 45 11.79 -33.03 2.17
N VAL A 46 10.76 -32.31 2.63
CA VAL A 46 10.99 -31.15 3.49
C VAL A 46 10.90 -31.55 4.96
N ASN A 47 12.06 -31.68 5.60
CA ASN A 47 12.17 -32.04 7.00
C ASN A 47 11.50 -30.97 7.89
N PHE A 48 10.34 -31.32 8.44
CA PHE A 48 9.51 -30.41 9.23
C PHE A 48 10.21 -29.77 10.43
N GLU A 49 11.21 -30.42 11.01
CA GLU A 49 12.02 -29.86 12.12
C GLU A 49 12.84 -28.63 11.69
N GLU A 50 13.17 -28.47 10.41
CA GLU A 50 14.01 -27.36 9.93
C GLU A 50 13.30 -26.00 9.83
N PHE A 51 11.97 -25.97 9.91
CA PHE A 51 11.18 -24.77 9.61
C PHE A 51 11.17 -23.71 10.71
N ARG A 52 11.49 -24.10 11.96
CA ARG A 52 11.21 -23.26 13.15
C ARG A 52 11.93 -21.90 13.14
N SER A 53 12.98 -21.75 12.34
CA SER A 53 13.79 -20.52 12.21
C SER A 53 13.83 -19.94 10.80
N LYS A 54 13.14 -20.56 9.82
CA LYS A 54 13.20 -20.18 8.41
C LYS A 54 11.97 -19.38 7.97
N ILE A 55 12.14 -18.55 6.93
CA ILE A 55 11.04 -17.94 6.20
C ILE A 55 10.56 -18.92 5.14
N LEU A 56 9.28 -19.24 5.14
CA LEU A 56 8.65 -20.00 4.08
C LEU A 56 8.26 -19.08 2.94
N LEU A 57 8.90 -19.22 1.78
CA LEU A 57 8.59 -18.46 0.58
C LEU A 57 7.71 -19.27 -0.35
N LEU A 58 6.46 -18.83 -0.55
CA LEU A 58 5.54 -19.44 -1.50
C LEU A 58 5.79 -18.90 -2.91
N LYS A 59 5.96 -19.82 -3.86
CA LYS A 59 6.05 -19.56 -5.30
C LYS A 59 4.89 -20.28 -5.99
N SER A 60 3.77 -19.58 -6.11
CA SER A 60 2.50 -20.18 -6.49
C SER A 60 1.67 -19.26 -7.37
N GLN A 61 0.91 -19.84 -8.31
CA GLN A 61 -0.11 -19.11 -9.06
C GLN A 61 -1.41 -18.90 -8.25
N ASN A 62 -1.67 -19.72 -7.22
CA ASN A 62 -2.88 -19.68 -6.40
C ASN A 62 -2.50 -19.67 -4.90
N PRO A 63 -1.98 -18.55 -4.38
CA PRO A 63 -1.42 -18.48 -3.03
C PRO A 63 -2.37 -18.94 -1.93
N LEU A 64 -3.66 -18.62 -2.03
CA LEU A 64 -4.65 -18.97 -1.01
C LEU A 64 -4.79 -20.48 -0.91
N PHE A 65 -5.02 -21.14 -2.05
CA PHE A 65 -5.14 -22.60 -2.12
C PHE A 65 -3.85 -23.29 -1.63
N SER A 66 -2.71 -22.80 -2.11
CA SER A 66 -1.40 -23.37 -1.79
C SER A 66 -1.08 -23.30 -0.31
N LEU A 67 -1.33 -22.16 0.35
CA LEU A 67 -1.09 -22.04 1.79
C LEU A 67 -2.08 -22.89 2.60
N GLN A 68 -3.36 -22.94 2.22
CA GLN A 68 -4.35 -23.79 2.90
C GLN A 68 -3.97 -25.27 2.82
N LYS A 69 -3.57 -25.74 1.63
CA LYS A 69 -3.12 -27.12 1.41
C LYS A 69 -1.83 -27.43 2.18
N PHE A 70 -0.89 -26.48 2.23
CA PHE A 70 0.30 -26.59 3.06
C PHE A 70 -0.07 -26.78 4.55
N LYS A 71 -0.95 -25.91 5.08
CA LYS A 71 -1.37 -25.96 6.48
C LYS A 71 -2.05 -27.26 6.88
N GLN A 72 -2.83 -27.89 6.00
CA GLN A 72 -3.46 -29.18 6.27
C GLN A 72 -2.46 -30.33 6.46
N ARG A 73 -1.23 -30.17 5.95
CA ARG A 73 -0.20 -31.21 5.94
C ARG A 73 0.91 -30.98 6.97
N VAL A 74 0.95 -29.79 7.58
CA VAL A 74 1.97 -29.39 8.54
C VAL A 74 1.45 -29.58 9.96
N SER A 75 2.29 -30.13 10.85
CA SER A 75 1.93 -30.28 12.26
C SER A 75 1.63 -28.92 12.90
N PRO A 76 0.56 -28.77 13.69
CA PRO A 76 0.27 -27.53 14.42
C PRO A 76 1.42 -27.02 15.30
N LYS A 77 2.33 -27.92 15.72
CA LYS A 77 3.51 -27.60 16.54
C LYS A 77 4.57 -26.77 15.82
N LEU A 78 4.51 -26.67 14.50
CA LEU A 78 5.46 -25.92 13.65
C LEU A 78 5.03 -24.47 13.42
N MET A 79 3.89 -24.07 13.98
CA MET A 79 3.43 -22.69 14.00
C MET A 79 3.96 -21.99 15.26
N PRO A 80 4.40 -20.72 15.18
CA PRO A 80 4.27 -19.82 14.02
C PRO A 80 5.42 -19.95 13.00
N LEU A 81 5.07 -19.90 11.72
CA LEU A 81 5.99 -19.85 10.59
C LEU A 81 5.84 -18.50 9.88
N VAL A 82 6.95 -17.83 9.60
CA VAL A 82 6.93 -16.61 8.79
C VAL A 82 6.73 -17.00 7.33
N VAL A 83 5.65 -16.54 6.72
CA VAL A 83 5.29 -16.86 5.34
C VAL A 83 5.45 -15.62 4.47
N GLY A 84 6.28 -15.72 3.43
CA GLY A 84 6.39 -14.76 2.34
C GLY A 84 5.77 -15.29 1.06
N PHE A 85 5.37 -14.40 0.16
CA PHE A 85 4.91 -14.75 -1.19
C PHE A 85 5.79 -14.04 -2.22
N GLU A 86 6.34 -14.80 -3.16
CA GLU A 86 7.08 -14.25 -4.29
C GLU A 86 6.09 -13.75 -5.35
N LEU A 87 6.10 -12.45 -5.60
CA LEU A 87 5.26 -11.84 -6.61
C LEU A 87 5.77 -12.18 -8.01
N PRO A 88 4.88 -12.48 -8.96
CA PRO A 88 5.27 -12.59 -10.35
C PRO A 88 5.77 -11.22 -10.86
N VAL A 89 6.55 -11.25 -11.94
CA VAL A 89 6.81 -10.05 -12.73
C VAL A 89 5.51 -9.67 -13.42
N MET A 90 5.07 -8.43 -13.25
CA MET A 90 3.77 -7.96 -13.73
C MET A 90 3.93 -6.96 -14.87
N ASP A 91 3.12 -7.11 -15.91
CA ASP A 91 3.02 -6.12 -17.01
C ASP A 91 1.93 -5.07 -16.75
N SER A 92 0.94 -5.40 -15.91
CA SER A 92 -0.17 -4.52 -15.52
C SER A 92 -0.67 -4.90 -14.12
N VAL A 93 -1.10 -3.89 -13.34
CA VAL A 93 -1.73 -4.09 -12.03
C VAL A 93 -3.15 -4.65 -12.18
N GLU A 94 -3.87 -4.23 -13.21
CA GLU A 94 -5.27 -4.59 -13.48
C GLU A 94 -5.43 -6.10 -13.72
N ASP A 95 -4.47 -6.70 -14.42
CA ASP A 95 -4.47 -8.14 -14.71
C ASP A 95 -4.31 -9.02 -13.46
N HIS A 96 -3.89 -8.42 -12.33
CA HIS A 96 -3.61 -9.10 -11.07
C HIS A 96 -4.68 -8.87 -9.99
N LEU A 97 -5.89 -8.43 -10.36
CA LEU A 97 -6.98 -8.22 -9.40
C LEU A 97 -7.36 -9.50 -8.62
N GLY A 98 -7.36 -10.66 -9.28
CA GLY A 98 -7.59 -11.95 -8.61
C GLY A 98 -6.54 -12.26 -7.55
N LEU A 99 -5.27 -12.05 -7.89
CA LEU A 99 -4.14 -12.19 -6.96
C LEU A 99 -4.25 -11.21 -5.79
N ALA A 100 -4.66 -9.97 -6.03
CA ALA A 100 -4.86 -8.98 -4.98
C ALA A 100 -5.95 -9.40 -3.98
N ALA A 101 -7.02 -10.04 -4.45
CA ALA A 101 -8.08 -10.55 -3.58
C ALA A 101 -7.58 -11.69 -2.68
N GLU A 102 -6.85 -12.65 -3.24
CA GLU A 102 -6.27 -13.77 -2.49
C GLU A 102 -5.23 -13.29 -1.47
N LEU A 103 -4.27 -12.48 -1.91
CA LEU A 103 -3.25 -11.94 -1.01
C LEU A 103 -3.87 -11.03 0.05
N GLY A 104 -4.91 -10.26 -0.28
CA GLY A 104 -5.66 -9.43 0.66
C GLY A 104 -6.26 -10.25 1.81
N GLU A 105 -6.88 -11.40 1.51
CA GLU A 105 -7.36 -12.34 2.54
C GLU A 105 -6.21 -12.81 3.42
N LEU A 106 -5.11 -13.24 2.80
CA LEU A 106 -3.98 -13.82 3.53
C LEU A 106 -3.28 -12.79 4.43
N ILE A 107 -3.21 -11.53 3.98
CA ILE A 107 -2.64 -10.42 4.74
C ILE A 107 -3.55 -10.07 5.92
N THR A 108 -4.85 -9.86 5.67
CA THR A 108 -5.79 -9.39 6.70
C THR A 108 -6.13 -10.46 7.75
N SER A 109 -6.06 -11.74 7.37
CA SER A 109 -6.17 -12.87 8.29
C SER A 109 -4.87 -13.17 9.07
N GLY A 110 -3.77 -12.44 8.79
CA GLY A 110 -2.49 -12.61 9.46
C GLY A 110 -1.73 -13.89 9.06
N GLN A 111 -2.07 -14.47 7.91
CA GLN A 111 -1.45 -15.71 7.41
C GLN A 111 -0.21 -15.44 6.54
N LEU A 112 -0.18 -14.30 5.87
CA LEU A 112 0.96 -13.81 5.10
C LEU A 112 1.70 -12.72 5.89
N HIS A 113 3.02 -12.72 5.79
CA HIS A 113 3.89 -11.84 6.59
C HIS A 113 4.80 -10.96 5.73
N ALA A 114 5.08 -11.38 4.49
CA ALA A 114 5.88 -10.63 3.54
C ALA A 114 5.43 -10.80 2.09
N LEU A 115 5.64 -9.75 1.29
CA LEU A 115 5.64 -9.83 -0.16
C LEU A 115 7.10 -9.70 -0.63
N VAL A 116 7.50 -10.53 -1.59
CA VAL A 116 8.86 -10.57 -2.12
C VAL A 116 8.81 -10.25 -3.61
N CYS A 117 9.43 -9.14 -4.01
CA CYS A 117 9.62 -8.79 -5.41
C CYS A 117 10.91 -9.43 -5.94
N THR A 118 10.87 -9.92 -7.17
CA THR A 118 12.07 -10.42 -7.86
C THR A 118 12.89 -9.30 -8.49
N GLU A 119 12.23 -8.22 -8.88
CA GLU A 119 12.85 -7.05 -9.49
C GLU A 119 13.44 -6.09 -8.44
N ASP A 120 14.72 -5.75 -8.59
CA ASP A 120 15.44 -4.74 -7.77
C ASP A 120 15.17 -3.30 -8.25
N ASP A 121 13.91 -3.02 -8.60
CA ASP A 121 13.40 -1.69 -8.93
C ASP A 121 12.14 -1.39 -8.09
N PRO A 122 12.18 -0.41 -7.16
CA PRO A 122 11.04 -0.08 -6.34
C PRO A 122 9.93 0.67 -7.08
N GLU A 123 10.17 1.08 -8.33
CA GLU A 123 9.18 1.64 -9.24
C GLU A 123 8.65 0.58 -10.23
N SER A 124 9.10 -0.67 -10.14
CA SER A 124 8.55 -1.76 -10.95
C SER A 124 7.05 -1.94 -10.69
N ILE A 125 6.34 -2.51 -11.66
CA ILE A 125 4.89 -2.73 -11.56
C ILE A 125 4.59 -3.67 -10.38
N SER A 126 5.38 -4.73 -10.18
CA SER A 126 5.24 -5.65 -9.04
C SER A 126 5.49 -4.96 -7.70
N ALA A 127 6.48 -4.07 -7.62
CA ALA A 127 6.75 -3.29 -6.40
C ALA A 127 5.61 -2.29 -6.11
N CYS A 128 5.10 -1.61 -7.14
CA CYS A 128 3.95 -0.72 -7.03
C CYS A 128 2.69 -1.47 -6.60
N PHE A 129 2.40 -2.62 -7.20
CA PHE A 129 1.32 -3.52 -6.81
C PHE A 129 1.41 -3.88 -5.31
N ALA A 130 2.59 -4.29 -4.85
CA ALA A 130 2.82 -4.67 -3.47
C ALA A 130 2.55 -3.51 -2.49
N LYS A 131 3.05 -2.30 -2.82
CA LYS A 131 2.85 -1.08 -2.03
C LYS A 131 1.36 -0.71 -1.96
N ILE A 132 0.66 -0.74 -3.09
CA ILE A 132 -0.79 -0.46 -3.16
C ILE A 132 -1.57 -1.48 -2.34
N LEU A 133 -1.27 -2.77 -2.46
CA LEU A 133 -1.95 -3.83 -1.72
C LEU A 133 -1.73 -3.70 -0.21
N MET A 134 -0.51 -3.40 0.22
CA MET A 134 -0.19 -3.18 1.63
C MET A 134 -0.89 -1.94 2.22
N GLN A 135 -1.05 -0.89 1.41
CA GLN A 135 -1.80 0.31 1.78
C GLN A 135 -3.31 0.04 1.84
N ALA A 136 -3.86 -0.69 0.86
CA ALA A 136 -5.26 -1.08 0.82
C ALA A 136 -5.66 -1.98 2.01
N THR A 137 -4.78 -2.89 2.40
CA THR A 137 -4.96 -3.79 3.57
C THR A 137 -4.60 -3.13 4.90
N ARG A 138 -4.19 -1.85 4.89
CA ARG A 138 -3.84 -1.07 6.09
C ARG A 138 -2.67 -1.62 6.90
N VAL A 139 -1.88 -2.54 6.35
CA VAL A 139 -0.70 -3.09 7.06
C VAL A 139 0.52 -2.17 6.97
N ARG A 140 0.55 -1.26 5.98
CA ARG A 140 1.57 -0.20 5.87
C ARG A 140 1.15 0.89 4.90
N MET A 141 1.52 2.14 5.19
CA MET A 141 1.31 3.29 4.30
C MET A 141 2.62 3.68 3.61
N PHE A 142 2.56 3.89 2.29
CA PHE A 142 3.71 4.31 1.49
C PHE A 142 3.53 5.70 0.88
N GLN A 143 2.30 6.19 0.80
CA GLN A 143 1.94 7.50 0.27
C GLN A 143 0.79 8.09 1.10
N ALA A 144 0.41 9.32 0.80
CA ALA A 144 -0.84 9.89 1.27
C ALA A 144 -2.01 9.00 0.83
N ASP A 145 -2.90 8.68 1.76
CA ASP A 145 -4.09 7.91 1.49
C ASP A 145 -5.26 8.85 1.16
N PHE A 146 -6.14 8.42 0.26
CA PHE A 146 -7.19 9.27 -0.28
C PHE A 146 -8.57 8.68 -0.05
N ILE A 147 -9.47 9.52 0.46
CA ILE A 147 -10.89 9.20 0.63
C ILE A 147 -11.68 10.16 -0.26
N SER A 148 -12.38 9.63 -1.26
CA SER A 148 -13.15 10.48 -2.18
C SER A 148 -14.54 9.92 -2.41
N CYS A 149 -15.54 10.81 -2.46
CA CYS A 149 -16.88 10.40 -2.88
C CYS A 149 -16.90 10.11 -4.40
N PRO A 150 -17.82 9.26 -4.90
CA PRO A 150 -17.91 8.89 -6.32
C PRO A 150 -18.37 10.03 -7.25
N SER A 151 -18.44 11.28 -6.77
CA SER A 151 -19.15 12.43 -7.33
C SER A 151 -20.68 12.24 -7.41
N CYS A 152 -21.42 13.35 -7.43
CA CYS A 152 -22.87 13.38 -7.63
C CYS A 152 -23.32 14.77 -8.11
N GLY A 153 -24.61 14.96 -8.41
CA GLY A 153 -25.17 16.26 -8.85
C GLY A 153 -25.05 17.43 -7.88
N ARG A 154 -24.49 17.22 -6.68
CA ARG A 154 -24.17 18.27 -5.69
C ARG A 154 -22.71 18.71 -5.74
N THR A 155 -21.93 18.17 -6.67
CA THR A 155 -20.50 18.48 -6.85
C THR A 155 -20.38 19.70 -7.75
N PHE A 156 -19.84 20.79 -7.22
CA PHE A 156 -19.75 22.07 -7.94
C PHE A 156 -18.33 22.40 -8.45
N PHE A 157 -17.46 21.41 -8.49
CA PHE A 157 -16.10 21.49 -9.04
C PHE A 157 -15.74 20.17 -9.71
N ASP A 158 -14.68 20.16 -10.52
CA ASP A 158 -14.18 18.91 -11.09
C ASP A 158 -13.45 18.10 -10.01
N LEU A 159 -14.19 17.16 -9.42
CA LEU A 159 -13.69 16.31 -8.34
C LEU A 159 -12.50 15.46 -8.79
N GLN A 160 -12.55 14.93 -10.01
CA GLN A 160 -11.52 14.03 -10.52
C GLN A 160 -10.22 14.79 -10.77
N GLN A 161 -10.28 15.93 -11.47
CA GLN A 161 -9.12 16.77 -11.73
C GLN A 161 -8.51 17.31 -10.42
N THR A 162 -9.35 17.75 -9.49
CA THR A 162 -8.89 18.29 -8.21
C THR A 162 -8.24 17.21 -7.36
N THR A 163 -8.83 16.01 -7.28
CA THR A 163 -8.25 14.87 -6.55
C THR A 163 -6.90 14.48 -7.14
N ASN A 164 -6.77 14.42 -8.46
CA ASN A 164 -5.51 14.12 -9.13
C ASN A 164 -4.45 15.19 -8.87
N LEU A 165 -4.83 16.47 -8.89
CA LEU A 165 -3.93 17.57 -8.57
C LEU A 165 -3.41 17.49 -7.13
N ILE A 166 -4.29 17.22 -6.16
CA ILE A 166 -3.90 17.04 -4.75
C ILE A 166 -2.96 15.83 -4.64
N LYS A 167 -3.31 14.67 -5.23
CA LYS A 167 -2.46 13.47 -5.29
C LYS A 167 -1.05 13.78 -5.79
N GLN A 168 -0.94 14.51 -6.90
CA GLN A 168 0.36 14.89 -7.46
C GLN A 168 1.16 15.78 -6.51
N ARG A 169 0.51 16.75 -5.88
CA ARG A 169 1.17 17.68 -4.94
C ARG A 169 1.58 17.02 -3.63
N THR A 170 0.92 15.95 -3.21
CA THR A 170 1.17 15.26 -1.93
C THR A 170 1.74 13.85 -2.09
N ALA A 171 2.18 13.46 -3.30
CA ALA A 171 2.64 12.09 -3.59
C ALA A 171 3.86 11.65 -2.75
N HIS A 172 4.65 12.62 -2.26
CA HIS A 172 5.84 12.42 -1.43
C HIS A 172 5.53 12.39 0.08
N LEU A 173 4.29 12.71 0.47
CA LEU A 173 3.87 12.63 1.86
C LEU A 173 3.44 11.19 2.17
N THR A 174 3.66 10.76 3.41
CA THR A 174 3.35 9.39 3.85
C THR A 174 2.58 9.44 5.17
N GLY A 175 1.66 8.49 5.35
CA GLY A 175 0.94 8.34 6.63
C GLY A 175 -0.13 9.40 6.91
N ILE A 176 -0.44 10.28 5.96
CA ILE A 176 -1.55 11.23 6.05
C ILE A 176 -2.74 10.76 5.23
N LYS A 177 -3.95 11.05 5.69
CA LYS A 177 -5.21 10.76 5.01
C LYS A 177 -5.87 12.06 4.55
N ILE A 178 -6.09 12.18 3.26
CA ILE A 178 -6.70 13.37 2.66
C ILE A 178 -8.05 12.99 2.04
N ALA A 179 -9.11 13.62 2.52
CA ALA A 179 -10.44 13.50 1.95
C ALA A 179 -10.72 14.57 0.90
N VAL A 180 -11.30 14.18 -0.24
CA VAL A 180 -11.77 15.11 -1.27
C VAL A 180 -13.25 14.82 -1.53
N MET A 181 -14.12 15.72 -1.07
CA MET A 181 -15.56 15.53 -1.03
C MET A 181 -16.28 16.56 -1.90
N GLY A 182 -17.19 16.08 -2.74
CA GLY A 182 -17.91 16.93 -3.68
C GLY A 182 -18.90 17.91 -3.03
N CYS A 183 -19.42 17.60 -1.84
CA CYS A 183 -20.41 18.44 -1.16
C CYS A 183 -20.30 18.38 0.37
N VAL A 184 -20.74 19.44 1.03
CA VAL A 184 -20.77 19.59 2.50
C VAL A 184 -21.83 18.74 3.20
N VAL A 185 -22.75 18.12 2.45
CA VAL A 185 -23.89 17.40 3.04
C VAL A 185 -23.43 16.08 3.67
N ASN A 186 -22.85 15.18 2.87
CA ASN A 186 -22.30 13.93 3.38
C ASN A 186 -20.78 14.01 3.57
N GLY A 187 -20.13 14.99 2.94
CA GLY A 187 -18.68 15.13 2.94
C GLY A 187 -18.05 14.99 4.32
N PRO A 188 -18.45 15.81 5.32
CA PRO A 188 -17.90 15.74 6.68
C PRO A 188 -18.04 14.37 7.37
N GLY A 189 -19.12 13.64 7.09
CA GLY A 189 -19.34 12.30 7.66
C GLY A 189 -18.51 11.23 6.95
N GLU A 190 -18.43 11.28 5.62
CA GLU A 190 -17.64 10.34 4.80
C GLU A 190 -16.13 10.49 5.06
N MET A 191 -15.67 11.65 5.55
CA MET A 191 -14.28 11.95 5.85
C MET A 191 -13.91 11.84 7.34
N ALA A 192 -14.73 11.22 8.19
CA ALA A 192 -14.53 11.23 9.64
C ALA A 192 -13.17 10.66 10.12
N ASP A 193 -12.55 9.81 9.30
CA ASP A 193 -11.24 9.19 9.55
C ASP A 193 -10.10 9.86 8.72
N ALA A 194 -10.35 11.02 8.10
CA ALA A 194 -9.33 11.78 7.38
C ALA A 194 -8.65 12.82 8.28
N ASP A 195 -7.36 13.03 8.08
CA ASP A 195 -6.61 14.09 8.76
C ASP A 195 -6.93 15.46 8.15
N TYR A 196 -7.12 15.51 6.83
CA TYR A 196 -7.43 16.74 6.11
C TYR A 196 -8.62 16.55 5.17
N GLY A 197 -9.45 17.57 5.02
CA GLY A 197 -10.60 17.53 4.12
C GLY A 197 -10.66 18.72 3.16
N TYR A 198 -10.88 18.43 1.89
CA TYR A 198 -11.24 19.37 0.83
C TYR A 198 -12.71 19.14 0.47
N VAL A 199 -13.61 20.03 0.88
CA VAL A 199 -15.06 19.79 0.80
C VAL A 199 -15.76 20.90 0.01
N GLY A 200 -16.51 20.53 -1.03
CA GLY A 200 -17.33 21.47 -1.79
C GLY A 200 -18.45 22.10 -0.95
N ALA A 201 -18.48 23.42 -0.86
CA ALA A 201 -19.51 24.17 -0.12
C ALA A 201 -20.54 24.85 -1.03
N GLY A 202 -20.27 24.89 -2.34
CA GLY A 202 -21.12 25.51 -3.36
C GLY A 202 -20.32 25.88 -4.60
N PRO A 203 -20.93 26.54 -5.60
CA PRO A 203 -20.25 27.01 -6.79
C PRO A 203 -19.01 27.85 -6.47
N GLY A 204 -17.84 27.36 -6.89
CA GLY A 204 -16.55 28.02 -6.68
C GLY A 204 -16.08 28.13 -5.23
N LYS A 205 -16.75 27.46 -4.28
CA LYS A 205 -16.49 27.59 -2.84
C LYS A 205 -16.13 26.25 -2.20
N ILE A 206 -15.04 26.25 -1.45
CA ILE A 206 -14.49 25.08 -0.75
C ILE A 206 -14.40 25.38 0.75
N HIS A 207 -14.53 24.34 1.56
CA HIS A 207 -14.19 24.34 2.99
C HIS A 207 -13.00 23.42 3.19
N LEU A 208 -12.04 23.87 4.02
CA LEU A 208 -10.94 23.03 4.47
C LEU A 208 -11.20 22.57 5.90
N TYR A 209 -10.80 21.34 6.16
CA TYR A 209 -10.97 20.67 7.44
C TYR A 209 -9.64 20.11 7.92
N HIS A 210 -9.44 20.16 9.23
CA HIS A 210 -8.43 19.40 9.97
C HIS A 210 -9.18 18.44 10.92
N GLY A 211 -9.04 17.14 10.70
CA GLY A 211 -9.96 16.13 11.22
C GLY A 211 -11.40 16.47 10.82
N GLN A 212 -12.30 16.51 11.80
CA GLN A 212 -13.70 16.90 11.60
C GLN A 212 -13.96 18.41 11.77
N GLN A 213 -12.93 19.20 12.12
CA GLN A 213 -13.10 20.63 12.35
C GLN A 213 -12.91 21.42 11.05
N CYS A 214 -13.92 22.20 10.68
CA CYS A 214 -13.80 23.15 9.57
C CYS A 214 -12.93 24.35 10.00
N VAL A 215 -11.72 24.43 9.45
CA VAL A 215 -10.73 25.47 9.79
C VAL A 215 -10.82 26.68 8.87
N GLU A 216 -11.19 26.47 7.60
CA GLU A 216 -11.37 27.54 6.63
C GLU A 216 -12.64 27.35 5.82
N ARG A 217 -13.37 28.44 5.59
CA ARG A 217 -14.68 28.44 4.93
C ARG A 217 -14.68 29.32 3.70
N ASN A 218 -15.46 28.89 2.71
CA ASN A 218 -15.75 29.59 1.46
C ASN A 218 -14.50 30.05 0.68
N ILE A 219 -13.44 29.24 0.71
CA ILE A 219 -12.24 29.50 -0.10
C ILE A 219 -12.60 29.37 -1.57
N SER A 220 -12.06 30.26 -2.41
CA SER A 220 -12.14 30.10 -3.86
C SER A 220 -11.54 28.76 -4.28
N SER A 221 -12.24 27.97 -5.11
CA SER A 221 -11.73 26.70 -5.62
C SER A 221 -10.40 26.82 -6.37
N GLN A 222 -10.09 28.01 -6.91
CA GLN A 222 -8.81 28.29 -7.58
C GLN A 222 -7.62 28.34 -6.61
N ALA A 223 -7.85 28.74 -5.36
CA ALA A 223 -6.81 28.86 -4.33
C ALA A 223 -6.83 27.71 -3.32
N ALA A 224 -7.92 26.94 -3.26
CA ALA A 224 -8.18 25.97 -2.20
C ALA A 224 -7.15 24.83 -2.13
N VAL A 225 -6.57 24.41 -3.26
CA VAL A 225 -5.51 23.38 -3.26
C VAL A 225 -4.23 23.90 -2.61
N GLU A 226 -3.84 25.14 -2.92
CA GLU A 226 -2.65 25.75 -2.32
C GLU A 226 -2.87 25.98 -0.82
N ARG A 227 -4.06 26.46 -0.44
CA ARG A 227 -4.45 26.61 0.97
C ARG A 227 -4.44 25.28 1.73
N LEU A 228 -4.85 24.17 1.10
CA LEU A 228 -4.76 22.84 1.69
C LEU A 228 -3.29 22.45 1.95
N ILE A 229 -2.39 22.71 1.01
CA ILE A 229 -0.96 22.43 1.17
C ILE A 229 -0.37 23.28 2.30
N GLU A 230 -0.72 24.57 2.35
CA GLU A 230 -0.29 25.47 3.42
C GLU A 230 -0.79 25.01 4.80
N LEU A 231 -2.02 24.50 4.88
CA LEU A 231 -2.57 23.91 6.10
C LEU A 231 -1.79 22.68 6.54
N ILE A 232 -1.51 21.74 5.62
CA ILE A 232 -0.69 20.55 5.92
C ILE A 232 0.70 20.96 6.41
N ARG A 233 1.27 22.03 5.83
CA ARG A 233 2.56 22.58 6.22
C ARG A 233 2.53 23.24 7.59
N SER A 234 1.49 24.02 7.91
CA SER A 234 1.38 24.70 9.21
C SER A 234 1.19 23.73 10.37
N GLU A 235 0.54 22.59 10.13
CA GLU A 235 0.37 21.51 11.11
C GLU A 235 1.62 20.62 11.24
N GLY A 236 2.69 20.87 10.47
CA GLY A 236 3.96 20.14 10.56
C GLY A 236 3.94 18.75 9.91
N HIS A 237 2.92 18.43 9.12
CA HIS A 237 2.80 17.15 8.40
C HIS A 237 3.41 17.22 6.98
N TRP A 238 3.96 18.36 6.58
CA TRP A 238 4.64 18.54 5.31
C TRP A 238 6.12 18.15 5.41
N ILE A 239 6.57 17.34 4.45
CA ILE A 239 7.97 16.98 4.25
C ILE A 239 8.33 17.45 2.85
N ASP A 240 9.43 18.17 2.66
CA ASP A 240 9.79 18.61 1.32
C ASP A 240 10.17 17.42 0.43
N PRO A 241 9.78 17.43 -0.86
CA PRO A 241 10.11 16.35 -1.77
C PRO A 241 11.62 16.25 -1.97
N VAL A 242 12.11 15.02 -2.07
CA VAL A 242 13.54 14.73 -2.29
C VAL A 242 14.01 15.44 -3.57
N GLY A 243 14.94 16.40 -3.41
CA GLY A 243 15.45 17.23 -4.51
C GLY A 243 14.98 18.69 -4.52
N ALA A 244 14.04 19.09 -3.66
CA ALA A 244 13.62 20.50 -3.52
C ALA A 244 14.56 21.35 -2.64
N SER A 245 15.48 20.72 -1.91
CA SER A 245 16.53 21.40 -1.15
C SER A 245 17.71 21.80 -2.06
N ALA A 246 17.46 22.68 -3.03
CA ALA A 246 18.43 23.58 -3.66
C ALA A 246 17.76 24.35 -4.82
N ALA A 247 17.06 25.44 -4.50
CA ALA A 247 16.77 26.53 -5.43
C ALA A 247 16.65 27.84 -4.64
#